data_AF-A0A0B2VB23-F1
#
_entry.id   AF-A0A0B2VB23-F1
#
_cell.length_a   1.000
_cell.length_b   1.000
_cell.length_c   1.000
_cell.angle_alpha   90.00
_cell.angle_beta   90.00
_cell.angle_gamma   90.00
#
_symmetry.space_group_name_H-M   'P 1'
#
loop_
_entity.id
_entity.type
_entity.pdbx_description
1 polymer ?
#
loop_
_entity_poly.entity_id
_entity_poly.type
_entity_poly.pdbx_seq_one_letter_code
_entity_poly.pdbx_strand_id
1 'polypeptide(L)'
;MEGTQSTSDVSHIGSESSAEIVDVEPLRDFEHDKYAIQGFVVDYFTYRLQLKDFEWAERPVLPYENLAEYEAMRDVALIFERRHSDELNRMVDQLLSDKYLSFQRYVEVVENFGRNDDESPAHMSYGRLVALISFGGVMVCRLAEEHMRSEISAVALYTSKFLEKRIQLSWAQDDRSWAKFVECAEMIKRRDSVRQREREECARARVRRWSWIGLATVGVVGIGAFTLTRAVLSR
;
A
#
# COMPACT_ATOMS: atom_id res chain seq x y z
N MET A 1 95.78 27.97 3.94
CA MET A 1 95.08 28.13 5.22
C MET A 1 93.61 28.13 4.87
N GLU A 2 93.00 26.94 4.94
CA GLU A 2 91.93 26.61 5.91
C GLU A 2 90.63 27.36 5.56
N GLY A 3 89.48 26.78 5.28
CA GLY A 3 88.95 25.41 5.35
C GLY A 3 87.41 25.53 5.35
N THR A 4 86.69 24.52 4.81
CA THR A 4 85.36 23.97 5.25
C THR A 4 84.18 24.93 5.52
N GLN A 5 82.89 24.69 5.26
CA GLN A 5 82.02 23.63 4.70
C GLN A 5 80.58 24.20 4.86
N SER A 6 79.61 23.72 4.05
CA SER A 6 78.16 23.63 4.38
C SER A 6 77.36 24.94 4.62
N THR A 7 76.08 25.11 4.28
CA THR A 7 74.94 24.20 4.10
C THR A 7 74.00 24.72 3.01
N SER A 8 73.32 23.78 2.34
CA SER A 8 72.06 23.96 1.63
C SER A 8 70.96 24.56 2.51
N ASP A 9 70.06 25.35 1.93
CA ASP A 9 68.64 25.26 2.28
C ASP A 9 67.76 25.74 1.12
N VAL A 10 67.11 24.76 0.49
CA VAL A 10 66.00 24.90 -0.44
C VAL A 10 64.74 24.70 0.41
N SER A 11 64.00 25.76 0.71
CA SER A 11 62.66 25.65 1.25
C SER A 11 61.63 25.75 0.12
N HIS A 12 61.24 24.56 -0.34
CA HIS A 12 59.98 24.31 -1.01
C HIS A 12 58.83 24.88 -0.17
N ILE A 13 58.15 25.93 -0.65
CA ILE A 13 56.81 26.27 -0.19
C ILE A 13 55.86 25.53 -1.14
N GLY A 14 55.64 24.26 -0.84
CA GLY A 14 54.50 23.52 -1.36
C GLY A 14 53.26 24.01 -0.63
N SER A 15 52.40 24.76 -1.32
CA SER A 15 51.03 24.98 -0.87
C SER A 15 50.28 23.67 -0.99
N GLU A 16 50.29 22.87 0.08
CA GLU A 16 49.32 21.79 0.26
C GLU A 16 47.96 22.43 0.48
N SER A 17 47.18 22.47 -0.61
CA SER A 17 45.75 22.69 -0.58
C SER A 17 45.13 21.53 0.22
N SER A 18 44.92 21.75 1.52
CA SER A 18 44.09 20.89 2.36
C SER A 18 42.71 20.80 1.73
N ALA A 19 42.45 19.71 1.00
CA ALA A 19 41.12 19.36 0.56
C ALA A 19 40.28 19.11 1.82
N GLU A 20 39.39 20.05 2.11
CA GLU A 20 38.36 19.93 3.13
C GLU A 20 37.51 18.71 2.77
N ILE A 21 37.72 17.59 3.47
CA ILE A 21 36.91 16.38 3.33
C ILE A 21 35.55 16.74 3.92
N VAL A 22 34.63 17.19 3.06
CA VAL A 22 33.22 17.33 3.40
C VAL A 22 32.73 15.92 3.74
N ASP A 23 32.42 15.70 5.01
CA ASP A 23 31.84 14.45 5.51
C ASP A 23 30.39 14.40 4.99
N VAL A 24 30.23 13.93 3.75
CA VAL A 24 28.92 13.77 3.12
C VAL A 24 28.24 12.60 3.83
N GLU A 25 27.21 12.90 4.65
CA GLU A 25 26.37 11.85 5.24
C GLU A 25 25.91 10.89 4.13
N PRO A 26 26.03 9.57 4.33
CA PRO A 26 25.60 8.61 3.33
C PRO A 26 24.11 8.79 3.04
N LEU A 27 23.78 8.91 1.75
CA LEU A 27 22.40 9.04 1.27
C LEU A 27 21.49 8.00 1.93
N ARG A 28 20.37 8.45 2.46
CA ARG A 28 19.33 7.55 2.98
C ARG A 28 18.71 6.79 1.82
N ASP A 29 18.18 5.60 2.07
CA ASP A 29 17.68 4.77 0.97
C ASP A 29 16.55 5.45 0.19
N PHE A 30 15.60 6.09 0.87
CA PHE A 30 14.51 6.84 0.25
C PHE A 30 14.94 8.11 -0.52
N GLU A 31 16.21 8.48 -0.47
CA GLU A 31 16.80 9.56 -1.27
C GLU A 31 17.44 9.04 -2.57
N HIS A 32 17.56 7.72 -2.74
CA HIS A 32 18.08 7.15 -3.98
C HIS A 32 17.01 7.17 -5.08
N ASP A 33 17.39 7.56 -6.29
CA ASP A 33 16.49 7.63 -7.46
C ASP A 33 15.73 6.33 -7.73
N LYS A 34 16.36 5.18 -7.49
CA LYS A 34 15.70 3.86 -7.64
C LYS A 34 14.49 3.67 -6.75
N TYR A 35 14.43 4.39 -5.63
CA TYR A 35 13.35 4.35 -4.66
C TYR A 35 12.50 5.62 -4.65
N ALA A 36 12.55 6.39 -5.75
CA ALA A 36 11.63 7.49 -5.96
C ALA A 36 10.19 7.02 -5.82
N ILE A 37 9.41 7.70 -4.97
CA ILE A 37 8.05 7.29 -4.62
C ILE A 37 7.10 7.24 -5.82
N GLN A 38 7.36 8.05 -6.84
CA GLN A 38 6.63 8.01 -8.11
C GLN A 38 6.67 6.62 -8.74
N GLY A 39 7.82 5.93 -8.63
CA GLY A 39 7.97 4.56 -9.14
C GLY A 39 7.01 3.60 -8.45
N PHE A 40 6.90 3.65 -7.12
CA PHE A 40 5.96 2.82 -6.34
C PHE A 40 4.49 3.08 -6.71
N VAL A 41 4.12 4.34 -6.90
CA VAL A 41 2.74 4.73 -7.27
C VAL A 41 2.41 4.21 -8.66
N VAL A 42 3.28 4.47 -9.64
CA VAL A 42 3.09 4.03 -11.03
C VAL A 42 3.06 2.50 -11.12
N ASP A 43 3.98 1.84 -10.43
CA ASP A 43 4.05 0.38 -10.37
C ASP A 43 2.76 -0.23 -9.79
N TYR A 44 2.34 0.23 -8.62
CA TYR A 44 1.14 -0.30 -7.97
C TYR A 44 -0.13 -0.02 -8.78
N PHE A 45 -0.30 1.19 -9.30
CA PHE A 45 -1.49 1.55 -10.08
C PHE A 45 -1.58 0.71 -11.37
N THR A 46 -0.44 0.50 -12.04
CA THR A 46 -0.37 -0.37 -13.21
C THR A 46 -0.78 -1.80 -12.84
N TYR A 47 -0.16 -2.35 -11.80
CA TYR A 47 -0.48 -3.69 -11.32
C TYR A 47 -1.96 -3.82 -10.96
N ARG A 48 -2.53 -2.81 -10.28
CA ARG A 48 -3.90 -2.83 -9.79
C ARG A 48 -4.94 -2.73 -10.92
N LEU A 49 -4.64 -1.97 -11.97
CA LEU A 49 -5.44 -1.90 -13.21
C LEU A 49 -5.39 -3.22 -13.98
N GLN A 50 -4.21 -3.85 -14.08
CA GLN A 50 -4.05 -5.15 -14.74
C GLN A 50 -4.87 -6.26 -14.07
N LEU A 51 -5.00 -6.26 -12.74
CA LEU A 51 -5.87 -7.19 -12.01
C LEU A 51 -7.36 -7.06 -12.37
N LYS A 52 -7.74 -5.97 -13.05
CA LYS A 52 -9.10 -5.66 -13.50
C LYS A 52 -9.22 -5.67 -15.04
N ASP A 53 -8.23 -6.24 -15.72
CA ASP A 53 -8.16 -6.28 -17.18
C ASP A 53 -8.17 -4.89 -17.85
N PHE A 54 -7.67 -3.87 -17.14
CA PHE A 54 -7.47 -2.53 -17.68
C PHE A 54 -6.00 -2.25 -17.99
N GLU A 55 -5.78 -1.58 -19.12
CA GLU A 55 -4.47 -1.06 -19.51
C GLU A 55 -4.36 0.44 -19.20
N TRP A 56 -3.19 0.87 -18.72
CA TRP A 56 -2.85 2.29 -18.59
C TRP A 56 -1.95 2.72 -19.75
N ALA A 57 -2.56 3.19 -20.84
CA ALA A 57 -1.84 3.55 -22.06
C ALA A 57 -0.83 4.70 -21.86
N GLU A 58 -1.17 5.67 -21.01
CA GLU A 58 -0.35 6.85 -20.71
C GLU A 58 0.64 6.62 -19.56
N ARG A 59 0.88 5.36 -19.20
CA ARG A 59 1.75 5.00 -18.08
C ARG A 59 3.15 5.63 -18.25
N PRO A 60 3.65 6.39 -17.26
CA PRO A 60 5.02 6.88 -17.26
C PRO A 60 6.03 5.73 -17.33
N VAL A 61 7.14 5.95 -18.04
CA VAL A 61 8.24 4.97 -18.08
C VAL A 61 8.86 4.85 -16.69
N LEU A 62 8.97 3.62 -16.19
CA LEU A 62 9.69 3.31 -14.96
C LEU A 62 11.17 3.13 -15.29
N PRO A 63 12.09 3.93 -14.71
CA PRO A 63 13.53 3.76 -14.93
C PRO A 63 14.07 2.47 -14.30
N TYR A 64 13.36 1.93 -13.30
CA TYR A 64 13.69 0.70 -12.60
C TYR A 64 12.43 -0.17 -12.51
N GLU A 65 12.57 -1.47 -12.77
CA GLU A 65 11.48 -2.45 -12.69
C GLU A 65 11.90 -3.62 -11.79
N ASN A 66 10.94 -4.40 -11.30
CA ASN A 66 11.16 -5.64 -10.53
C ASN A 66 11.95 -5.45 -9.22
N LEU A 67 11.75 -4.31 -8.55
CA LEU A 67 12.29 -4.09 -7.22
C LEU A 67 11.51 -4.90 -6.17
N ALA A 68 12.21 -5.48 -5.19
CA ALA A 68 11.58 -6.22 -4.09
C ALA A 68 10.64 -5.30 -3.27
N GLU A 69 10.97 -4.01 -3.20
CA GLU A 69 10.18 -2.98 -2.54
C GLU A 69 8.85 -2.73 -3.26
N TYR A 70 8.81 -2.85 -4.59
CA TYR A 70 7.58 -2.76 -5.38
C TYR A 70 6.69 -3.98 -5.12
N GLU A 71 7.27 -5.18 -5.13
CA GLU A 71 6.55 -6.41 -4.77
C GLU A 71 5.98 -6.33 -3.35
N ALA A 72 6.80 -5.92 -2.38
CA ALA A 72 6.38 -5.72 -1.00
C ALA A 72 5.22 -4.74 -0.89
N MET A 73 5.26 -3.62 -1.62
CA MET A 73 4.16 -2.64 -1.69
C MET A 73 2.88 -3.26 -2.24
N ARG A 74 2.96 -3.97 -3.38
CA ARG A 74 1.79 -4.64 -3.99
C ARG A 74 1.13 -5.59 -3.00
N ASP A 75 1.91 -6.41 -2.32
CA ASP A 75 1.39 -7.40 -1.36
C ASP A 75 0.66 -6.74 -0.20
N VAL A 76 1.29 -5.77 0.47
CA VAL A 76 0.67 -5.14 1.65
C VAL A 76 -0.49 -4.23 1.28
N ALA A 77 -0.45 -3.59 0.12
CA ALA A 77 -1.54 -2.77 -0.37
C ALA A 77 -2.77 -3.63 -0.71
N LEU A 78 -2.60 -4.79 -1.37
CA LEU A 78 -3.70 -5.73 -1.57
C LEU A 78 -4.26 -6.29 -0.26
N ILE A 79 -3.40 -6.57 0.72
CA ILE A 79 -3.85 -6.98 2.06
C ILE A 79 -4.68 -5.87 2.72
N PHE A 80 -4.23 -4.62 2.59
CA PHE A 80 -4.93 -3.45 3.12
C PHE A 80 -6.29 -3.26 2.44
N GLU A 81 -6.33 -3.27 1.10
CA GLU A 81 -7.57 -3.16 0.32
C GLU A 81 -8.59 -4.23 0.70
N ARG A 82 -8.17 -5.49 0.83
CA ARG A 82 -9.07 -6.58 1.25
C ARG A 82 -9.65 -6.36 2.65
N ARG A 83 -8.91 -5.73 3.55
CA ARG A 83 -9.36 -5.50 4.93
C ARG A 83 -10.25 -4.27 5.05
N HIS A 84 -10.11 -3.29 4.16
CA HIS A 84 -10.75 -1.98 4.28
C HIS A 84 -11.56 -1.61 3.02
N SER A 85 -12.03 -2.62 2.27
CA SER A 85 -12.71 -2.44 0.98
C SER A 85 -13.88 -1.47 1.05
N ASP A 86 -14.72 -1.59 2.07
CA ASP A 86 -15.97 -0.83 2.17
C ASP A 86 -15.71 0.65 2.49
N GLU A 87 -14.66 0.93 3.25
CA GLU A 87 -14.23 2.31 3.54
C GLU A 87 -13.59 2.95 2.33
N LEU A 88 -12.66 2.25 1.67
CA LEU A 88 -11.99 2.74 0.47
C LEU A 88 -12.99 3.06 -0.65
N ASN A 89 -13.96 2.17 -0.91
CA ASN A 89 -14.97 2.42 -1.93
C ASN A 89 -15.85 3.62 -1.58
N ARG A 90 -16.28 3.76 -0.33
CA ARG A 90 -17.06 4.93 0.12
C ARG A 90 -16.30 6.24 -0.10
N MET A 91 -15.01 6.26 0.19
CA MET A 91 -14.17 7.45 -0.03
C MET A 91 -14.00 7.77 -1.52
N VAL A 92 -13.83 6.75 -2.36
CA VAL A 92 -13.77 6.91 -3.82
C VAL A 92 -15.09 7.48 -4.35
N ASP A 93 -16.24 6.94 -3.91
CA ASP A 93 -17.56 7.44 -4.29
C ASP A 93 -17.75 8.91 -3.89
N GLN A 94 -17.29 9.31 -2.70
CA GLN A 94 -17.33 10.70 -2.25
C GLN A 94 -16.47 11.62 -3.15
N LEU A 95 -15.28 11.18 -3.53
CA LEU A 95 -14.37 11.98 -4.35
C LEU A 95 -14.88 12.14 -5.79
N LEU A 96 -15.49 11.09 -6.35
CA LEU A 96 -16.06 11.09 -7.70
C LEU A 96 -17.44 11.73 -7.82
N SER A 97 -18.12 11.96 -6.68
CA SER A 97 -19.43 12.65 -6.69
C SER A 97 -19.33 14.12 -7.12
N ASP A 98 -18.14 14.72 -7.00
CA ASP A 98 -17.84 16.07 -7.45
C ASP A 98 -17.46 16.09 -8.94
N LYS A 99 -17.90 17.12 -9.68
CA LYS A 99 -17.67 17.22 -11.15
C LYS A 99 -16.21 17.33 -11.58
N TYR A 100 -15.30 17.73 -10.69
CA TYR A 100 -13.88 17.95 -11.03
C TYR A 100 -12.97 17.46 -9.91
N LEU A 101 -12.05 16.55 -10.26
CA LEU A 101 -11.00 16.10 -9.36
C LEU A 101 -9.85 17.12 -9.34
N SER A 102 -9.78 17.94 -8.30
CA SER A 102 -8.65 18.85 -8.09
C SER A 102 -7.61 18.26 -7.13
N PHE A 103 -6.34 18.69 -7.26
CA PHE A 103 -5.29 18.32 -6.31
C PHE A 103 -5.68 18.68 -4.86
N GLN A 104 -6.25 19.87 -4.65
CA GLN A 104 -6.68 20.32 -3.33
C GLN A 104 -7.73 19.38 -2.72
N ARG A 105 -8.73 18.98 -3.51
CA ARG A 105 -9.77 18.05 -3.08
C ARG A 105 -9.20 16.67 -2.75
N TYR A 106 -8.28 16.18 -3.58
CA TYR A 106 -7.57 14.93 -3.31
C TYR A 106 -6.81 15.01 -1.97
N VAL A 107 -6.06 16.09 -1.75
CA VAL A 107 -5.33 16.33 -0.50
C VAL A 107 -6.26 16.40 0.70
N GLU A 108 -7.39 17.11 0.64
CA GLU A 108 -8.36 17.18 1.75
C GLU A 108 -8.86 15.81 2.20
N VAL A 109 -9.15 14.92 1.24
CA VAL A 109 -9.61 13.56 1.53
C VAL A 109 -8.47 12.69 2.07
N VAL A 110 -7.28 12.82 1.49
CA VAL A 110 -6.08 12.04 1.84
C VAL A 110 -5.41 12.53 3.14
N GLU A 111 -5.56 13.79 3.52
CA GLU A 111 -4.98 14.33 4.75
C GLU A 111 -5.61 13.69 5.99
N ASN A 112 -6.92 13.43 5.96
CA ASN A 112 -7.64 12.77 7.05
C ASN A 112 -7.36 11.26 7.13
N PHE A 113 -6.67 10.68 6.14
CA PHE A 113 -6.46 9.24 6.05
C PHE A 113 -5.47 8.75 7.11
N GLY A 114 -5.90 7.90 8.03
CA GLY A 114 -5.01 7.18 8.96
C GLY A 114 -4.16 8.07 9.87
N ARG A 115 -4.65 9.26 10.23
CA ARG A 115 -4.07 10.08 11.30
C ARG A 115 -4.57 9.56 12.64
N ASN A 116 -3.65 9.42 13.60
CA ASN A 116 -4.02 9.50 15.00
C ASN A 116 -4.05 10.99 15.39
N ASP A 117 -4.96 11.39 16.28
CA ASP A 117 -5.16 12.80 16.65
C ASP A 117 -3.88 13.47 17.21
N ASP A 118 -2.95 12.66 17.73
CA ASP A 118 -1.67 13.08 18.32
C ASP A 118 -0.51 13.17 17.32
N GLU A 119 -0.71 12.78 16.05
CA GLU A 119 0.37 12.77 15.05
C GLU A 119 0.53 14.12 14.34
N SER A 120 1.79 14.56 14.24
CA SER A 120 2.17 15.74 13.45
C SER A 120 1.56 15.66 12.05
N PRO A 121 1.02 16.76 11.49
CA PRO A 121 0.48 16.78 10.13
C PRO A 121 1.47 16.29 9.07
N ALA A 122 2.78 16.34 9.35
CA ALA A 122 3.84 15.90 8.46
C ALA A 122 4.21 14.42 8.55
N HIS A 123 3.68 13.68 9.52
CA HIS A 123 4.08 12.29 9.76
C HIS A 123 3.66 11.36 8.61
N MET A 124 4.60 10.54 8.11
CA MET A 124 4.34 9.49 7.12
C MET A 124 4.74 8.12 7.68
N SER A 125 3.81 7.46 8.36
CA SER A 125 4.00 6.07 8.77
C SER A 125 3.91 5.11 7.57
N TYR A 126 4.46 3.90 7.71
CA TYR A 126 4.28 2.86 6.69
C TYR A 126 2.81 2.50 6.48
N GLY A 127 2.02 2.50 7.55
CA GLY A 127 0.57 2.26 7.45
C GLY A 127 -0.12 3.31 6.60
N ARG A 128 0.19 4.60 6.82
CA ARG A 128 -0.34 5.71 6.04
C ARG A 128 0.13 5.66 4.58
N LEU A 129 1.40 5.35 4.34
CA LEU A 129 1.94 5.15 2.99
C LEU A 129 1.15 4.09 2.22
N VAL A 130 1.00 2.89 2.80
CA VAL A 130 0.30 1.76 2.18
C VAL A 130 -1.16 2.11 1.93
N ALA A 131 -1.81 2.72 2.92
CA ALA A 131 -3.18 3.21 2.82
C ALA A 131 -3.41 4.13 1.61
N LEU A 132 -2.55 5.12 1.41
CA LEU A 132 -2.70 6.11 0.35
C LEU A 132 -2.43 5.54 -1.04
N ILE A 133 -1.43 4.66 -1.16
CA ILE A 133 -1.16 3.95 -2.42
C ILE A 133 -2.32 2.98 -2.74
N SER A 134 -2.84 2.27 -1.73
CA SER A 134 -4.00 1.39 -1.86
C SER A 134 -5.24 2.16 -2.32
N PHE A 135 -5.54 3.28 -1.66
CA PHE A 135 -6.66 4.16 -2.02
C PHE A 135 -6.53 4.67 -3.46
N GLY A 136 -5.34 5.14 -3.85
CA GLY A 136 -5.05 5.53 -5.21
C GLY A 136 -5.28 4.39 -6.22
N GLY A 137 -4.86 3.16 -5.89
CA GLY A 137 -5.09 1.97 -6.71
C GLY A 137 -6.58 1.67 -6.94
N VAL A 138 -7.40 1.75 -5.88
CA VAL A 138 -8.86 1.60 -6.00
C VAL A 138 -9.46 2.74 -6.85
N MET A 139 -9.02 3.98 -6.63
CA MET A 139 -9.48 5.16 -7.36
C MET A 139 -9.22 5.04 -8.87
N VAL A 140 -8.01 4.65 -9.28
CA VAL A 140 -7.70 4.52 -10.72
C VAL A 140 -8.46 3.40 -11.39
N CYS A 141 -8.77 2.31 -10.68
CA CYS A 141 -9.68 1.29 -11.19
C CYS A 141 -11.08 1.86 -11.43
N ARG A 142 -11.61 2.65 -10.48
CA ARG A 142 -12.93 3.26 -10.65
C ARG A 142 -12.96 4.27 -11.79
N LEU A 143 -11.91 5.09 -11.94
CA LEU A 143 -11.76 5.98 -13.09
C LEU A 143 -11.72 5.23 -14.42
N ALA A 144 -11.05 4.07 -14.47
CA ALA A 144 -11.03 3.23 -15.66
C ALA A 144 -12.40 2.62 -15.98
N GLU A 145 -13.15 2.18 -14.96
CA GLU A 145 -14.52 1.67 -15.06
C GLU A 145 -15.50 2.76 -15.56
N GLU A 146 -15.30 4.02 -15.14
CA GLU A 146 -16.11 5.18 -15.55
C GLU A 146 -15.61 5.89 -16.83
N HIS A 147 -14.65 5.28 -17.55
CA HIS A 147 -14.05 5.82 -18.78
C HIS A 147 -13.33 7.18 -18.63
N MET A 148 -12.97 7.57 -17.41
CA MET A 148 -12.23 8.79 -17.08
C MET A 148 -10.70 8.56 -17.10
N ARG A 149 -10.19 7.92 -18.15
CA ARG A 149 -8.80 7.46 -18.22
C ARG A 149 -7.77 8.60 -18.17
N SER A 150 -8.12 9.79 -18.64
CA SER A 150 -7.25 10.98 -18.59
C SER A 150 -6.90 11.41 -17.17
N GLU A 151 -7.73 11.08 -16.18
CA GLU A 151 -7.53 11.48 -14.79
C GLU A 151 -6.57 10.55 -14.03
N ILE A 152 -6.30 9.35 -14.56
CA ILE A 152 -5.41 8.36 -13.92
C ILE A 152 -4.00 8.96 -13.72
N SER A 153 -3.50 9.64 -14.75
CA SER A 153 -2.20 10.32 -14.73
C SER A 153 -2.16 11.46 -13.70
N ALA A 154 -3.27 12.19 -13.53
CA ALA A 154 -3.38 13.23 -12.52
C ALA A 154 -3.37 12.65 -11.09
N VAL A 155 -4.13 11.58 -10.84
CA VAL A 155 -4.13 10.89 -9.53
C VAL A 155 -2.73 10.40 -9.19
N ALA A 156 -2.05 9.72 -10.12
CA ALA A 156 -0.69 9.23 -9.89
C ALA A 156 0.28 10.37 -9.52
N LEU A 157 0.21 11.50 -10.23
CA LEU A 157 1.01 12.69 -9.94
C LEU A 157 0.72 13.26 -8.55
N TYR A 158 -0.56 13.38 -8.21
CA TYR A 158 -1.02 13.94 -6.93
C TYR A 158 -0.61 13.07 -5.74
N THR A 159 -0.82 11.75 -5.85
CA THR A 159 -0.37 10.79 -4.84
C THR A 159 1.15 10.85 -4.66
N SER A 160 1.90 10.85 -5.76
CA SER A 160 3.38 10.87 -5.72
C SER A 160 3.89 12.12 -5.02
N LYS A 161 3.43 13.31 -5.42
CA LYS A 161 3.86 14.58 -4.83
C LYS A 161 3.49 14.70 -3.35
N PHE A 162 2.32 14.22 -2.98
CA PHE A 162 1.88 14.24 -1.59
C PHE A 162 2.78 13.35 -0.72
N LEU A 163 3.05 12.13 -1.18
CA LEU A 163 3.87 11.17 -0.45
C LEU A 163 5.34 11.61 -0.38
N GLU A 164 5.91 12.06 -1.49
CA GLU A 164 7.31 12.53 -1.58
C GLU A 164 7.61 13.57 -0.51
N LYS A 165 6.79 14.62 -0.46
CA LYS A 165 6.94 15.70 0.52
C LYS A 165 6.90 15.19 1.95
N ARG A 166 6.00 14.25 2.28
CA ARG A 166 5.83 13.76 3.66
C ARG A 166 6.94 12.79 4.06
N ILE A 167 7.40 11.95 3.13
CA ILE A 167 8.56 11.06 3.33
C ILE A 167 9.81 11.88 3.64
N GLN A 168 10.11 12.89 2.81
CA GLN A 168 11.28 13.76 3.00
C GLN A 168 11.24 14.52 4.34
N LEU A 169 10.05 14.89 4.82
CA LEU A 169 9.90 15.62 6.07
C LEU A 169 9.97 14.74 7.33
N SER A 170 9.57 13.47 7.26
CA SER A 170 9.36 12.65 8.47
C SER A 170 10.27 11.44 8.59
N TRP A 171 10.63 10.77 7.49
CA TRP A 171 11.27 9.45 7.57
C TRP A 171 12.65 9.48 8.22
N ALA A 172 13.40 10.55 7.97
CA ALA A 172 14.66 10.83 8.62
C ALA A 172 14.55 10.85 10.16
N GLN A 173 13.56 11.58 10.67
CA GLN A 173 13.35 11.78 12.11
C GLN A 173 12.77 10.52 12.77
N ASP A 174 11.96 9.78 12.02
CA ASP A 174 11.28 8.57 12.48
C ASP A 174 12.13 7.28 12.31
N ASP A 175 13.39 7.39 11.85
CA ASP A 175 14.28 6.26 11.55
C ASP A 175 13.63 5.23 10.61
N ARG A 176 12.97 5.73 9.55
CA ARG A 176 12.28 4.94 8.52
C ARG A 176 13.12 4.81 7.25
N SER A 177 12.93 3.69 6.57
CA SER A 177 13.67 3.35 5.36
C SER A 177 12.88 2.32 4.54
N TRP A 178 13.14 2.24 3.25
CA TRP A 178 12.56 1.20 2.39
C TRP A 178 13.00 -0.22 2.79
N ALA A 179 14.25 -0.37 3.26
CA ALA A 179 14.72 -1.65 3.80
C ALA A 179 13.85 -2.12 4.98
N LYS A 180 13.60 -1.25 5.96
CA LYS A 180 12.72 -1.54 7.11
C LYS A 180 11.27 -1.74 6.69
N PHE A 181 10.81 -1.04 5.65
CA PHE A 181 9.48 -1.27 5.08
C PHE A 181 9.33 -2.69 4.56
N VAL A 182 10.29 -3.23 3.82
CA VAL A 182 10.27 -4.61 3.30
C VAL A 182 10.21 -5.63 4.43
N GLU A 183 11.00 -5.45 5.48
CA GLU A 183 10.93 -6.31 6.68
C GLU A 183 9.54 -6.29 7.32
N CYS A 184 8.95 -5.10 7.43
CA CYS A 184 7.60 -4.92 7.95
C CYS A 184 6.55 -5.59 7.05
N ALA A 185 6.69 -5.47 5.73
CA ALA A 185 5.81 -6.09 4.75
C ALA A 185 5.80 -7.61 4.87
N GLU A 186 6.97 -8.24 4.99
CA GLU A 186 7.10 -9.68 5.20
C GLU A 186 6.41 -10.14 6.50
N MET A 187 6.55 -9.38 7.59
CA MET A 187 5.80 -9.68 8.83
C MET A 187 4.28 -9.57 8.63
N ILE A 188 3.81 -8.57 7.89
CA ILE A 188 2.38 -8.39 7.60
C ILE A 188 1.85 -9.54 6.74
N LYS A 189 2.58 -9.95 5.70
CA LYS A 189 2.24 -11.09 4.83
C LYS A 189 2.12 -12.38 5.61
N ARG A 190 3.11 -12.70 6.45
CA ARG A 190 3.08 -13.89 7.31
C ARG A 190 1.85 -13.88 8.23
N ARG A 191 1.59 -12.74 8.90
CA ARG A 191 0.41 -12.59 9.77
C ARG A 191 -0.91 -12.70 9.01
N ASP A 192 -0.99 -12.17 7.77
CA ASP A 192 -2.20 -12.31 6.94
C ASP A 192 -2.44 -13.76 6.52
N SER A 193 -1.39 -14.48 6.11
CA SER A 193 -1.49 -15.88 5.70
C SER A 193 -2.02 -16.79 6.83
N VAL A 194 -1.59 -16.56 8.08
CA VAL A 194 -2.09 -17.29 9.25
C VAL A 194 -3.57 -16.99 9.46
N ARG A 195 -3.97 -15.71 9.45
CA ARG A 195 -5.38 -15.32 9.62
C ARG A 195 -6.28 -15.84 8.52
N GLN A 196 -5.79 -15.93 7.28
CA GLN A 196 -6.54 -16.51 6.16
C GLN A 196 -6.79 -18.00 6.39
N ARG A 197 -5.76 -18.76 6.78
CA ARG A 197 -5.90 -20.19 7.12
C ARG A 197 -6.92 -20.40 8.24
N GLU A 198 -6.84 -19.60 9.30
CA GLU A 198 -7.80 -19.66 10.42
C GLU A 198 -9.23 -19.37 9.97
N ARG A 199 -9.44 -18.38 9.08
CA ARG A 199 -10.76 -18.05 8.53
C ARG A 199 -11.30 -19.17 7.64
N GLU A 200 -10.45 -19.77 6.81
CA GLU A 200 -10.83 -20.90 5.95
C GLU A 200 -11.15 -22.16 6.77
N GLU A 201 -10.39 -22.43 7.83
CA GLU A 201 -10.67 -23.51 8.77
C GLU A 201 -11.99 -23.30 9.52
N CYS A 202 -12.21 -22.09 10.04
CA CYS A 202 -13.48 -21.71 10.68
C CYS A 202 -14.66 -21.83 9.69
N ALA A 203 -14.50 -21.38 8.46
CA ALA A 203 -15.52 -21.48 7.41
C ALA A 203 -15.83 -22.96 7.09
N ARG A 204 -14.81 -23.79 6.89
CA ARG A 204 -14.96 -25.25 6.67
C ARG A 204 -15.64 -25.94 7.86
N ALA A 205 -15.25 -25.59 9.09
CA ALA A 205 -15.87 -26.13 10.30
C ALA A 205 -17.35 -25.72 10.42
N ARG A 206 -17.68 -24.46 10.08
CA ARG A 206 -19.07 -23.97 10.04
C ARG A 206 -19.89 -24.72 9.00
N VAL A 207 -19.40 -24.89 7.77
CA VAL A 207 -20.08 -25.67 6.73
C VAL A 207 -20.32 -27.11 7.19
N ARG A 208 -19.30 -27.78 7.76
CA ARG A 208 -19.44 -29.13 8.29
C ARG A 208 -20.50 -29.22 9.39
N ARG A 209 -20.50 -28.26 10.34
CA ARG A 209 -21.51 -28.21 11.42
C ARG A 209 -22.93 -28.08 10.88
N TRP A 210 -23.15 -27.25 9.86
CA TRP A 210 -24.47 -27.10 9.24
C TRP A 210 -24.87 -28.34 8.41
N SER A 211 -23.91 -29.04 7.80
CA SER A 211 -24.16 -30.32 7.12
C SER A 211 -24.68 -31.41 8.06
N TRP A 212 -24.18 -31.49 9.30
CA TRP A 212 -24.67 -32.46 10.29
C TRP A 212 -26.08 -32.13 10.80
N ILE A 213 -26.41 -30.84 10.92
CA ILE A 213 -27.76 -30.40 11.33
C ILE A 213 -28.79 -30.69 10.22
N GLY A 214 -28.42 -30.50 8.94
CA GLY A 214 -29.30 -30.80 7.81
C GLY A 214 -29.58 -32.30 7.59
N LEU A 215 -28.69 -33.19 8.02
CA LEU A 215 -28.92 -34.64 7.98
C LEU A 215 -29.88 -35.12 9.09
N ALA A 216 -29.90 -34.43 10.24
CA ALA A 216 -30.73 -34.80 11.38
C ALA A 216 -32.22 -34.46 11.22
N THR A 217 -32.59 -33.54 10.31
CA THR A 217 -33.98 -33.12 10.07
C THR A 217 -34.74 -33.97 9.05
N VAL A 218 -34.07 -34.79 8.23
CA VAL A 218 -34.73 -35.62 7.20
C VAL A 218 -35.31 -36.92 7.76
N GLY A 219 -35.03 -37.28 9.03
CA GLY A 219 -35.46 -38.54 9.64
C GLY A 219 -36.87 -38.58 10.27
N VAL A 220 -37.64 -37.48 10.31
CA VAL A 220 -38.91 -37.43 11.09
C VAL A 220 -40.11 -36.93 10.27
N VAL A 221 -40.32 -37.47 9.06
CA VAL A 221 -41.63 -37.37 8.39
C VAL A 221 -42.12 -38.77 8.05
N GLY A 222 -42.67 -39.43 9.08
CA GLY A 222 -43.35 -40.72 8.98
C GLY A 222 -44.77 -40.63 9.52
N ILE A 223 -45.73 -40.70 8.59
CA ILE A 223 -47.12 -41.19 8.71
C ILE A 223 -48.09 -40.38 9.59
N GLY A 224 -49.02 -39.71 8.94
CA GLY A 224 -50.19 -39.11 9.59
C GLY A 224 -51.21 -38.49 8.63
N ALA A 225 -51.60 -39.19 7.57
CA ALA A 225 -52.70 -38.77 6.70
C ALA A 225 -53.52 -39.97 6.21
N PHE A 226 -54.56 -40.33 6.97
CA PHE A 226 -55.77 -41.10 6.60
C PHE A 226 -56.58 -41.13 7.91
N THR A 227 -57.73 -40.49 8.11
CA THR A 227 -59.00 -40.64 7.39
C THR A 227 -59.94 -39.46 7.70
N LEU A 228 -60.60 -38.95 6.66
CA LEU A 228 -61.65 -37.94 6.70
C LEU A 228 -63.02 -38.58 7.02
N THR A 229 -63.81 -37.92 7.88
CA THR A 229 -65.30 -37.83 7.93
C THR A 229 -66.23 -39.06 7.99
N ARG A 230 -67.06 -39.04 9.05
CA ARG A 230 -68.52 -39.33 9.16
C ARG A 230 -69.12 -40.55 8.44
N ALA A 231 -69.61 -41.48 9.26
CA ALA A 231 -70.92 -42.15 9.12
C ALA A 231 -71.42 -42.40 10.56
N VAL A 232 -72.48 -41.77 11.08
CA VAL A 232 -73.91 -42.08 10.87
C VAL A 232 -74.15 -43.59 10.74
N LEU A 233 -74.56 -44.22 11.86
CA LEU A 233 -75.49 -45.36 12.00
C LEU A 233 -75.41 -45.82 13.47
N SER A 234 -76.38 -45.46 14.32
CA SER A 234 -77.35 -46.37 14.95
C SER A 234 -76.69 -47.56 15.67
N ARG A 235 -76.78 -47.72 16.98
CA ARG A 235 -77.98 -47.76 17.83
C ARG A 235 -77.55 -47.65 19.29
#